data_AF-A0A5C8IIC9-F1
#
_entry.id   AF-A0A5C8IIC9-F1
#
_cell.length_a   1.000
_cell.length_b   1.000
_cell.length_c   1.000
_cell.angle_alpha   90.00
_cell.angle_beta   90.00
_cell.angle_gamma   90.00
#
_symmetry.space_group_name_H-M   'P 1'
#
loop_
_entity.id
_entity.type
_entity.pdbx_description
1 polymer ?
#
loop_
_entity_poly.entity_id
_entity_poly.type
_entity_poly.pdbx_seq_one_letter_code
_entity_poly.pdbx_strand_id
1 'polypeptide(L)' 'MTPATSAAPAGWYRDPLGIPQLRWWNGISWTNHIHEDPAVQSGWRTEFGTNVHTSVA' A
#
# COMPACT_ATOMS: atom_id res chain seq x y z
N MET A 1 26.91 2.52 22.83
CA MET A 1 25.86 1.72 22.16
C MET A 1 25.51 2.44 20.86
N THR A 2 26.14 2.07 19.75
CA THR A 2 25.80 2.68 18.45
C THR A 2 24.46 2.11 17.99
N PRO A 3 23.44 2.93 17.69
CA PRO A 3 22.17 2.41 17.21
C PRO A 3 22.43 1.81 15.82
N ALA A 4 22.31 0.49 15.71
CA ALA A 4 22.14 -0.16 14.42
C ALA A 4 20.74 0.25 13.94
N THR A 5 20.67 1.35 13.18
CA THR A 5 19.46 1.71 12.45
C THR A 5 19.19 0.56 11.51
N SER A 6 18.29 -0.34 11.90
CA SER A 6 17.90 -1.51 11.10
C SER A 6 17.32 -0.99 9.80
N ALA A 7 18.16 -0.90 8.76
CA ALA A 7 17.74 -0.46 7.45
C ALA A 7 16.59 -1.37 7.01
N ALA A 8 15.46 -0.79 6.59
CA ALA A 8 14.33 -1.56 6.11
C ALA A 8 14.80 -2.48 4.96
N PRO A 9 14.35 -3.74 4.90
CA PRO A 9 14.73 -4.64 3.81
C PRO A 9 14.19 -4.13 2.48
N ALA A 10 14.82 -4.51 1.37
CA ALA A 10 14.34 -4.13 0.05
C ALA A 10 12.91 -4.63 -0.19
N GLY A 11 12.04 -3.76 -0.70
CA GLY A 11 10.61 -4.04 -0.78
C GLY A 11 9.77 -2.87 -1.27
N TRP A 12 8.48 -3.13 -1.47
CA TRP A 12 7.48 -2.10 -1.76
C TRP A 12 6.95 -1.50 -0.47
N TYR A 13 7.03 -0.18 -0.37
CA TYR A 13 6.56 0.55 0.81
C TYR A 13 5.74 1.77 0.38
N ARG A 14 4.88 2.21 1.28
CA ARG A 14 4.04 3.40 1.10
C ARG A 14 4.91 4.64 0.92
N ASP A 15 4.59 5.46 -0.08
CA ASP A 15 5.32 6.69 -0.31
C ASP A 15 5.11 7.68 0.86
N PRO A 16 6.19 8.23 1.45
CA PRO A 16 6.09 9.12 2.60
C PRO A 16 5.43 10.47 2.29
N LEU A 17 5.26 10.83 1.00
CA LEU A 17 4.54 12.04 0.60
C LEU A 17 3.01 11.87 0.68
N GLY A 18 2.52 10.71 1.13
CA GLY A 18 1.09 10.44 1.31
C GLY A 18 0.37 10.14 0.00
N ILE A 19 1.10 9.88 -1.07
CA ILE A 19 0.52 9.47 -2.35
C ILE A 19 0.05 8.01 -2.23
N PRO A 20 -1.13 7.66 -2.76
CA PRO A 20 -1.68 6.29 -2.76
C PRO A 20 -0.93 5.33 -3.71
N GLN A 21 0.39 5.30 -3.62
CA GLN A 21 1.27 4.48 -4.44
C GLN A 21 2.34 3.83 -3.56
N LEU A 22 2.78 2.65 -3.97
CA LEU A 22 3.92 1.97 -3.39
C LEU A 22 5.17 2.37 -4.17
N ARG A 23 6.25 2.68 -3.47
CA ARG A 23 7.56 2.95 -4.06
C ARG A 23 8.53 1.85 -3.65
N TRP A 24 9.47 1.49 -4.53
CA TRP A 24 10.47 0.48 -4.23
C TRP A 24 11.62 1.06 -3.42
N TRP A 25 11.89 0.47 -2.25
CA TRP A 25 13.08 0.69 -1.44
C TRP A 25 14.10 -0.41 -1.74
N ASN A 26 15.35 -0.04 -1.99
CA ASN A 26 16.41 -1.01 -2.31
C ASN A 26 17.29 -1.42 -1.10
N GLY A 27 17.01 -0.91 0.10
CA GLY A 27 17.87 -1.09 1.28
C GLY A 27 18.72 0.13 1.63
N ILE A 28 18.98 1.00 0.64
CA ILE A 28 19.86 2.18 0.77
C ILE A 28 19.11 3.45 0.40
N SER A 29 18.29 3.40 -0.65
CA SER A 29 17.50 4.54 -1.12
C SER A 29 16.17 4.12 -1.75
N TRP A 30 15.27 5.09 -1.89
CA TRP A 30 14.08 4.94 -2.71
C TRP A 30 14.44 5.02 -4.18
N THR A 31 13.84 4.16 -4.99
CA THR A 31 14.01 4.18 -6.45
C THR A 31 12.82 4.83 -7.15
N ASN A 32 12.92 5.01 -8.46
CA ASN A 32 11.85 5.56 -9.29
C ASN A 32 10.78 4.52 -9.70
N HIS A 33 10.90 3.27 -9.22
CA HIS A 33 9.88 2.25 -9.43
C HIS A 33 8.70 2.49 -8.49
N ILE A 34 7.53 2.66 -9.08
CA ILE A 34 6.26 2.94 -8.41
C ILE A 34 5.23 1.91 -8.87
N HIS A 35 4.39 1.45 -7.95
CA HIS A 35 3.26 0.57 -8.19
C HIS A 35 2.00 1.23 -7.63
N GLU A 36 0.88 1.09 -8.33
CA GLU A 36 -0.43 1.42 -7.75
C GLU A 36 -0.69 0.55 -6.52
N ASP A 37 -1.20 1.16 -5.45
CA ASP A 37 -1.56 0.41 -4.26
C ASP A 37 -2.94 -0.24 -4.47
N PRO A 38 -3.04 -1.58 -4.48
CA PRO A 38 -4.31 -2.26 -4.73
C PRO A 38 -5.33 -2.07 -3.60
N ALA A 39 -4.90 -1.65 -2.40
CA ALA A 39 -5.82 -1.35 -1.30
C ALA A 39 -6.59 -0.06 -1.56
N VAL A 40 -5.96 0.94 -2.20
CA VAL A 40 -6.64 2.16 -2.67
C VAL A 40 -7.66 1.84 -3.75
N GLN A 41 -7.32 0.95 -4.69
CA GLN A 41 -8.25 0.53 -5.75
C GLN A 41 -9.49 -0.21 -5.20
N SER A 42 -9.33 -0.91 -4.07
CA SER A 42 -10.42 -1.68 -3.45
C SER A 42 -11.37 -0.84 -2.60
N GLY A 43 -11.04 0.44 -2.31
CA GLY A 43 -11.87 1.34 -1.49
C GLY A 43 -13.30 1.52 -2.00
N TRP A 44 -13.47 1.65 -3.32
CA TRP A 44 -14.80 1.78 -3.96
C TRP A 44 -15.71 0.56 -3.78
N ARG A 45 -15.15 -0.63 -3.50
CA ARG A 45 -15.93 -1.88 -3.41
C ARG A 45 -16.52 -2.14 -2.03
N THR A 46 -15.95 -1.54 -0.97
CA THR A 46 -16.39 -1.81 0.42
C THR A 46 -17.39 -0.77 0.91
N GLU A 47 -17.42 0.44 0.34
CA GLU A 47 -18.24 1.54 0.87
C GLU A 47 -19.59 1.75 0.15
N PHE A 48 -19.73 1.37 -1.13
CA PHE A 48 -20.99 1.50 -1.89
C PHE A 48 -21.74 0.17 -2.11
N GLY A 49 -21.23 -0.92 -1.53
CA GLY A 49 -21.72 -2.27 -1.75
C GLY A 49 -22.45 -2.87 -0.55
N THR A 50 -23.48 -2.20 -0.01
CA THR A 50 -24.53 -2.92 0.72
C THR A 50 -25.27 -3.77 -0.31
N ASN A 51 -24.72 -4.94 -0.64
CA ASN A 51 -25.42 -5.93 -1.45
C ASN A 51 -26.62 -6.43 -0.65
N VAL A 52 -27.78 -5.90 -1.03
CA VAL A 52 -29.10 -6.46 -0.84
C VAL A 52 -29.12 -7.85 -1.50
N HIS A 53 -28.67 -8.89 -0.80
CA HIS A 53 -29.11 -10.24 -1.15
C HIS A 53 -30.50 -10.43 -0.54
N THR A 54 -31.52 -10.02 -1.29
CA THR A 54 -32.88 -10.46 -1.01
C THR A 54 -32.90 -11.98 -1.22
N SER A 55 -33.03 -12.74 -0.14
CA SER A 55 -33.45 -14.14 -0.25
C SER A 55 -34.87 -14.11 -0.78
N VAL A 56 -35.05 -14.51 -2.05
CA VAL A 56 -36.36 -14.98 -2.50
C VAL A 56 -36.52 -16.41 -1.99
N ALA A 57 -37.68 -16.65 -1.37
CA ALA A 57 -38.08 -17.87 -0.66
C ALA A 57 -38.17 -19.12 -1.55
#